data_AF-A0A241XEA8-F1
#
_entry.id   AF-A0A241XEA8-F1
#
_cell.length_a   1.000
_cell.length_b   1.000
_cell.length_c   1.000
_cell.angle_alpha   90.00
_cell.angle_beta   90.00
_cell.angle_gamma   90.00
#
_symmetry.space_group_name_H-M   'P 1'
#
loop_
_entity.id
_entity.type
_entity.pdbx_description
1 polymer ?
#
loop_
_entity_poly.entity_id
_entity_poly.type
_entity_poly.pdbx_seq_one_letter_code
_entity_poly.pdbx_strand_id
1 'polypeptide(L)'
;MNTDLAPVEIYIPADAWLKPVAVPHSMTHEDIDRLVSEFMSSGGAIKEIPVGVSGDSAPAMFNGRIRSMGKQTAQEIKDEPFVAALDVLLDCCPDRKGAADALGIRDYVLQRLLSNYFGRDKRADKIRAPERKDCRQRFKVIRDEQWKLDHGQIAKIDGVMVKRCSACRETKPVTEYHAKKDSHAGICTRCKACVAIEKASKKHGTQDEKAAA
;
A
#
# COMPACT_ATOMS: atom_id res chain seq x y z
N MET A 1 -19.73 34.58 63.45
CA MET A 1 -19.81 33.23 62.85
C MET A 1 -18.88 33.26 61.66
N ASN A 2 -17.60 32.92 61.87
CA ASN A 2 -16.65 32.82 60.76
C ASN A 2 -16.82 31.43 60.17
N THR A 3 -17.42 31.35 58.98
CA THR A 3 -17.44 30.14 58.17
C THR A 3 -16.13 30.08 57.40
N ASP A 4 -15.11 29.49 58.02
CA ASP A 4 -13.84 29.16 57.40
C ASP A 4 -14.05 27.95 56.46
N LEU A 5 -14.66 28.21 55.30
CA LEU A 5 -14.69 27.23 54.21
C LEU A 5 -13.39 27.39 53.41
N ALA A 6 -12.55 26.36 53.45
CA ALA A 6 -11.29 26.32 52.71
C ALA A 6 -11.53 26.61 51.21
N PRO A 7 -10.64 27.38 50.56
CA PRO A 7 -10.81 27.73 49.15
C PRO A 7 -10.72 26.47 48.28
N VAL A 8 -11.84 26.08 47.67
CA VAL A 8 -11.88 24.95 46.73
C VAL A 8 -11.41 25.42 45.36
N GLU A 9 -10.36 24.81 44.83
CA GLU A 9 -9.80 25.11 43.52
C GLU A 9 -10.28 24.09 42.46
N ILE A 10 -10.51 24.56 41.23
CA ILE A 10 -11.00 23.70 40.13
C ILE A 10 -9.78 23.16 39.38
N TYR A 11 -9.50 21.87 39.50
CA TYR A 11 -8.48 21.18 38.72
C TYR A 11 -9.01 20.84 37.32
N ILE A 12 -8.32 21.33 36.29
CA ILE A 12 -8.60 20.99 34.90
C ILE A 12 -7.65 19.87 34.50
N PRO A 13 -8.14 18.66 34.20
CA PRO A 13 -7.29 17.55 33.80
C PRO A 13 -6.59 17.83 32.47
N ALA A 14 -5.42 17.21 32.27
CA ALA A 14 -4.64 17.36 31.03
C ALA A 14 -5.35 16.78 29.79
N ASP A 15 -6.27 15.84 30.00
CA ASP A 15 -7.14 15.33 28.93
C ASP A 15 -8.32 16.29 28.70
N ALA A 16 -8.37 16.86 27.50
CA ALA A 16 -9.37 17.85 27.09
C ALA A 16 -10.82 17.33 27.12
N TRP A 17 -11.04 16.02 27.23
CA TRP A 17 -12.37 15.41 27.25
C TRP A 17 -12.89 15.10 28.66
N LEU A 18 -12.04 15.24 29.70
CA LEU A 18 -12.45 15.00 31.08
C LEU A 18 -13.02 16.26 31.72
N LYS A 19 -14.03 16.08 32.56
CA LYS A 19 -14.70 17.18 33.26
C LYS A 19 -13.78 17.74 34.36
N PRO A 20 -13.74 19.07 34.57
CA PRO A 20 -13.00 19.67 35.68
C PRO A 20 -13.49 19.12 37.02
N VAL A 21 -12.55 18.84 37.93
CA VAL A 21 -12.83 18.28 39.26
C VAL A 21 -12.47 19.31 40.32
N ALA A 22 -13.35 19.52 41.29
CA ALA A 22 -13.09 20.40 42.42
C ALA A 22 -12.17 19.69 43.43
N VAL A 23 -11.02 20.30 43.74
CA VAL A 23 -9.99 19.74 44.63
C VAL A 23 -9.77 20.71 45.79
N PRO A 24 -9.53 20.23 47.03
CA PRO A 24 -9.38 21.08 48.21
C PRO A 24 -8.19 22.06 48.15
N HIS A 25 -7.14 21.75 47.40
CA HIS A 25 -6.03 22.66 47.08
C HIS A 25 -5.32 22.20 45.80
N SER A 26 -4.60 23.11 45.14
CA SER A 26 -3.65 22.74 44.08
C SER A 26 -2.61 21.74 44.57
N MET A 27 -2.17 20.85 43.67
CA MET A 27 -1.23 19.79 44.00
C MET A 27 0.14 20.41 44.33
N THR A 28 0.52 20.37 45.61
CA THR A 28 1.79 20.93 46.08
C THR A 28 2.93 19.92 45.91
N HIS A 29 4.18 20.36 46.08
CA HIS A 29 5.33 19.46 46.03
C HIS A 29 5.27 18.37 47.10
N GLU A 30 4.75 18.72 48.29
CA GLU A 30 4.56 17.79 49.41
C GLU A 30 3.54 16.70 49.08
N ASP A 31 2.48 17.03 48.33
CA ASP A 31 1.50 16.04 47.84
C ASP A 31 2.10 15.08 46.82
N ILE A 32 2.97 15.59 45.94
CA ILE A 32 3.68 14.78 44.93
C ILE A 32 4.60 13.79 45.64
N ASP A 33 5.40 14.24 46.61
CA ASP A 33 6.31 13.39 47.36
C ASP A 33 5.57 12.31 48.15
N ARG A 34 4.41 12.65 48.74
CA ARG A 34 3.53 11.67 49.40
C ARG A 34 3.03 10.62 48.41
N LEU A 35 2.49 11.03 47.26
CA LEU A 35 1.95 10.11 46.24
C LEU A 35 3.03 9.19 45.66
N VAL A 36 4.24 9.72 45.42
CA VAL A 36 5.38 8.93 44.96
C VAL A 36 5.78 7.90 46.02
N SER A 37 5.79 8.28 47.30
CA SER A 37 6.11 7.37 48.41
C SER A 37 5.07 6.25 48.57
N GLU A 38 3.79 6.57 48.45
CA GLU A 38 2.68 5.60 48.42
C GLU A 38 2.78 4.64 47.22
N PHE A 39 3.13 5.16 46.04
CA PHE A 39 3.33 4.34 44.85
C PHE A 39 4.53 3.39 45.01
N MET A 40 5.65 3.88 45.53
CA MET A 40 6.85 3.07 45.76
C MET A 40 6.62 2.00 46.83
N SER A 41 5.90 2.32 47.90
CA SER A 41 5.54 1.35 48.95
C SER A 41 4.54 0.28 48.48
N SER A 42 3.66 0.61 47.52
CA SER A 42 2.69 -0.33 46.94
C SER A 42 3.27 -1.23 45.83
N GLY A 43 4.58 -1.12 45.56
CA GLY A 43 5.34 -2.01 44.68
C GLY A 43 5.76 -1.40 43.35
N GLY A 44 5.56 -0.09 43.13
CA GLY A 44 6.11 0.65 41.98
C GLY A 44 5.60 0.19 40.60
N ALA A 45 4.53 -0.60 40.54
CA ALA A 45 3.98 -1.16 39.33
C ALA A 45 2.59 -0.58 39.02
N ILE A 46 2.38 -0.14 37.78
CA ILE A 46 1.08 0.32 37.28
C ILE A 46 0.17 -0.90 37.14
N LYS A 47 -0.88 -0.99 37.97
CA LYS A 47 -1.76 -2.17 38.04
C LYS A 47 -2.91 -2.13 37.03
N GLU A 48 -3.45 -0.95 36.75
CA GLU A 48 -4.57 -0.77 35.82
C GLU A 48 -4.31 0.44 34.94
N ILE A 49 -4.35 0.23 33.63
CA ILE A 49 -4.42 1.29 32.64
C ILE A 49 -5.86 1.33 32.15
N PRO A 50 -6.58 2.45 32.29
CA PRO A 50 -7.95 2.55 31.81
C PRO A 50 -8.01 2.28 30.31
N VAL A 51 -9.04 1.54 29.90
CA VAL A 51 -9.26 1.15 28.50
C VAL A 51 -9.29 2.40 27.63
N GLY A 52 -8.28 2.53 26.75
CA GLY A 52 -8.10 3.69 25.86
C GLY A 52 -6.73 4.37 25.95
N VAL A 53 -5.93 4.09 26.99
CA VAL A 53 -4.63 4.77 27.20
C VAL A 53 -3.42 3.89 26.83
N SER A 54 -3.60 2.60 26.55
CA SER A 54 -2.54 1.74 26.02
C SER A 54 -3.10 0.73 25.03
N GLY A 55 -2.51 0.66 23.84
CA GLY A 55 -2.92 -0.16 22.70
C GLY A 55 -2.62 -1.65 22.84
N ASP A 56 -2.61 -2.19 24.05
CA ASP A 56 -2.29 -3.60 24.31
C ASP A 56 -3.58 -4.43 24.43
N SER A 57 -4.38 -4.42 23.36
CA SER A 57 -5.24 -5.57 23.06
C SER A 57 -4.75 -6.13 21.74
N ALA A 58 -4.13 -7.31 21.77
CA ALA A 58 -3.78 -8.05 20.56
C ALA A 58 -4.94 -7.98 19.56
N PRO A 59 -4.71 -7.65 18.28
CA PRO A 59 -5.79 -7.49 17.32
C PRO A 59 -6.57 -8.80 17.27
N ALA A 60 -7.85 -8.76 17.64
CA ALA A 60 -8.74 -9.90 17.57
C ALA A 60 -8.75 -10.42 16.13
N MET A 61 -8.00 -11.49 15.88
CA MET A 61 -7.88 -12.09 14.55
C MET A 61 -9.14 -12.93 14.30
N PHE A 62 -9.91 -12.55 13.29
CA PHE A 62 -10.95 -13.41 12.71
C PHE A 62 -10.44 -13.88 11.34
N ASN A 63 -10.24 -15.19 11.19
CA ASN A 63 -9.71 -15.85 9.99
C ASN A 63 -8.51 -15.14 9.34
N GLY A 64 -7.50 -14.78 10.16
CA GLY A 64 -6.20 -14.33 9.67
C GLY A 64 -6.13 -12.89 9.13
N ARG A 65 -7.19 -12.09 9.30
CA ARG A 65 -7.20 -10.66 8.98
C ARG A 65 -7.16 -9.81 10.25
N ILE A 66 -6.26 -8.82 10.27
CA ILE A 66 -6.19 -7.79 11.33
C ILE A 66 -7.48 -6.97 11.26
N ARG A 67 -8.35 -7.06 12.27
CA ARG A 67 -9.49 -6.15 12.42
C ARG A 67 -8.94 -4.76 12.73
N SER A 68 -9.30 -3.75 11.93
CA SER A 68 -9.16 -2.37 12.43
C SER A 68 -10.12 -2.21 13.60
N MET A 69 -9.69 -1.52 14.65
CA MET A 69 -10.50 -1.23 15.83
C MET A 69 -11.67 -0.31 15.41
N GLY A 70 -12.76 -0.88 14.90
CA GLY A 70 -13.90 -0.14 14.36
C GLY A 70 -15.15 -1.02 14.18
N LYS A 71 -16.29 -0.36 13.90
CA LYS A 71 -17.58 -1.02 13.60
C LYS A 71 -17.44 -1.89 12.34
N GLN A 72 -18.04 -3.08 12.36
CA GLN A 72 -18.15 -3.92 11.16
C GLN A 72 -18.74 -3.12 10.02
N THR A 73 -18.14 -3.24 8.83
CA THR A 73 -18.71 -2.65 7.63
C THR A 73 -20.03 -3.35 7.30
N ALA A 74 -20.98 -2.63 6.69
CA ALA A 74 -22.26 -3.21 6.27
C ALA A 74 -22.08 -4.42 5.33
N GLN A 75 -20.92 -4.54 4.67
CA GLN A 75 -20.60 -5.67 3.81
C GLN A 75 -20.11 -6.89 4.60
N GLU A 76 -19.32 -6.70 5.66
CA GLU A 76 -18.91 -7.79 6.55
C GLU A 76 -20.11 -8.42 7.24
N ILE A 77 -21.08 -7.62 7.68
CA ILE A 77 -22.34 -8.12 8.27
C ILE A 77 -23.11 -9.02 7.28
N LYS A 78 -23.12 -8.66 5.99
CA LYS A 78 -23.76 -9.45 4.94
C LYS A 78 -22.97 -10.71 4.59
N ASP A 79 -21.65 -10.65 4.68
CA ASP A 79 -20.75 -11.73 4.30
C ASP A 79 -20.64 -12.81 5.40
N GLU A 80 -20.76 -12.42 6.68
CA GLU A 80 -20.66 -13.28 7.87
C GLU A 80 -21.40 -14.63 7.77
N PRO A 81 -22.71 -14.69 7.46
CA PRO A 81 -23.42 -15.98 7.38
C PRO A 81 -22.88 -16.87 6.25
N PHE A 82 -22.43 -16.28 5.15
CA PHE A 82 -21.88 -17.03 4.02
C PHE A 82 -20.47 -17.52 4.29
N VAL A 83 -19.66 -16.74 5.03
CA VAL A 83 -18.32 -17.15 5.45
C VAL A 83 -18.41 -18.35 6.40
N ALA A 84 -19.32 -18.31 7.38
CA ALA A 84 -19.53 -19.43 8.30
C ALA A 84 -20.00 -20.70 7.58
N ALA A 85 -20.98 -20.57 6.67
CA ALA A 85 -21.44 -21.70 5.86
C ALA A 85 -20.36 -22.23 4.92
N LEU A 86 -19.54 -21.35 4.34
CA LEU A 86 -18.46 -21.74 3.44
C LEU A 86 -17.31 -22.46 4.16
N ASP A 87 -16.98 -22.10 5.41
CA ASP A 87 -15.94 -22.81 6.18
C ASP A 87 -16.31 -24.28 6.42
N VAL A 88 -17.58 -24.56 6.77
CA VAL A 88 -18.09 -25.93 6.90
C VAL A 88 -18.11 -26.65 5.56
N LEU A 89 -18.55 -25.97 4.49
CA LEU A 89 -18.59 -26.54 3.15
C LEU A 89 -17.20 -26.89 2.60
N LEU A 90 -16.17 -26.12 2.95
CA LEU A 90 -14.79 -26.35 2.51
C LEU A 90 -14.23 -27.71 2.96
N ASP A 91 -14.73 -28.26 4.07
CA ASP A 91 -14.34 -29.58 4.56
C ASP A 91 -15.08 -30.74 3.84
N CYS A 92 -16.25 -30.47 3.28
CA CYS A 92 -17.11 -31.46 2.63
C CYS A 92 -16.93 -31.55 1.10
N CYS A 93 -15.91 -30.89 0.54
CA CYS A 93 -15.48 -30.92 -0.87
C CYS A 93 -16.57 -30.73 -1.95
N PRO A 94 -17.19 -29.55 -2.05
CA PRO A 94 -17.94 -29.15 -3.23
C PRO A 94 -17.03 -28.61 -4.35
N ASP A 95 -17.34 -28.95 -5.60
CA ASP A 95 -16.83 -28.26 -6.78
C ASP A 95 -17.16 -26.76 -6.74
N ARG A 96 -16.43 -25.91 -7.47
CA ARG A 96 -16.70 -24.45 -7.55
C ARG A 96 -18.17 -24.11 -7.81
N LYS A 97 -18.79 -24.84 -8.73
CA LYS A 97 -20.21 -24.67 -9.05
C LYS A 97 -21.10 -25.19 -7.92
N GLY A 98 -20.78 -26.35 -7.35
CA GLY A 98 -21.51 -26.92 -6.21
C GLY A 98 -21.47 -26.02 -4.96
N ALA A 99 -20.35 -25.34 -4.69
CA ALA A 99 -20.23 -24.41 -3.57
C ALA A 99 -21.08 -23.15 -3.76
N ALA A 100 -21.11 -22.62 -4.98
CA ALA A 100 -21.94 -21.47 -5.35
C ALA A 100 -23.43 -21.82 -5.26
N ASP A 101 -23.81 -22.97 -5.80
CA ASP A 101 -25.19 -23.46 -5.82
C ASP A 101 -25.69 -23.80 -4.39
N ALA A 102 -24.86 -24.44 -3.56
CA ALA A 102 -25.19 -24.78 -2.18
C ALA A 102 -25.42 -23.54 -1.29
N LEU A 103 -24.69 -22.45 -1.55
CA LEU A 103 -24.87 -21.18 -0.85
C LEU A 103 -25.93 -20.28 -1.49
N GLY A 104 -26.43 -20.63 -2.69
CA GLY A 104 -27.37 -19.81 -3.45
C GLY A 104 -26.78 -18.47 -3.92
N ILE A 105 -25.46 -18.40 -4.13
CA ILE A 105 -24.75 -17.16 -4.46
C ILE A 105 -24.13 -17.23 -5.86
N ARG A 106 -24.07 -16.07 -6.52
CA ARG A 106 -23.35 -15.91 -7.79
C ARG A 106 -21.84 -16.15 -7.61
N ASP A 107 -21.22 -16.77 -8.61
CA ASP A 107 -19.81 -17.17 -8.60
C ASP A 107 -18.83 -16.03 -8.25
N TYR A 108 -19.04 -14.81 -8.77
CA TYR A 108 -18.14 -13.69 -8.44
C TYR A 108 -18.19 -13.30 -6.95
N VAL A 109 -19.32 -13.53 -6.26
CA VAL A 109 -19.43 -13.31 -4.82
C VAL A 109 -18.67 -14.39 -4.08
N LEU A 110 -18.81 -15.66 -4.49
CA LEU A 110 -18.03 -16.77 -3.94
C LEU A 110 -16.52 -16.50 -4.08
N GLN A 111 -16.05 -16.09 -5.27
CA GLN A 111 -14.65 -15.75 -5.49
C GLN A 111 -14.19 -14.56 -4.64
N ARG A 112 -15.06 -13.56 -4.42
CA ARG A 112 -14.78 -12.43 -3.50
C ARG A 112 -14.66 -12.91 -2.05
N LEU A 113 -15.55 -13.78 -1.57
CA LEU A 113 -15.50 -14.33 -0.22
C LEU A 113 -14.24 -15.16 0.00
N LEU A 114 -13.91 -16.04 -0.96
CA LEU A 114 -12.69 -16.85 -0.93
C LEU A 114 -11.42 -15.98 -0.94
N SER A 115 -11.40 -14.91 -1.74
CA SER A 115 -10.25 -13.99 -1.80
C SER A 115 -10.10 -13.14 -0.54
N ASN A 116 -11.21 -12.67 0.04
CA ASN A 116 -11.18 -11.69 1.14
C ASN A 116 -11.03 -12.33 2.52
N TYR A 117 -11.63 -13.50 2.74
CA TYR A 117 -11.70 -14.16 4.05
C TYR A 117 -10.88 -15.46 4.13
N PHE A 118 -10.77 -16.20 3.02
CA PHE A 118 -10.04 -17.48 2.96
C PHE A 118 -8.72 -17.38 2.18
N GLY A 119 -8.12 -16.19 2.11
CA GLY A 119 -6.98 -15.92 1.23
C GLY A 119 -5.77 -16.83 1.47
N ARG A 120 -5.56 -17.30 2.69
CA ARG A 120 -4.43 -18.19 3.07
C ARG A 120 -4.80 -19.66 3.18
N ASP A 121 -6.08 -20.01 3.05
CA ASP A 121 -6.54 -21.38 3.24
C ASP A 121 -6.30 -22.24 2.02
N LYS A 122 -5.53 -23.32 2.20
CA LYS A 122 -5.25 -24.30 1.14
C LYS A 122 -6.51 -25.02 0.66
N ARG A 123 -7.51 -25.19 1.55
CA ARG A 123 -8.81 -25.78 1.23
C ARG A 123 -9.52 -25.00 0.12
N ALA A 124 -9.47 -23.66 0.21
CA ALA A 124 -10.08 -22.74 -0.73
C ALA A 124 -9.36 -22.68 -2.09
N ASP A 125 -8.12 -23.17 -2.21
CA ASP A 125 -7.36 -23.11 -3.48
C ASP A 125 -7.98 -23.97 -4.58
N LYS A 126 -8.66 -25.07 -4.21
CA LYS A 126 -9.35 -25.96 -5.17
C LYS A 126 -10.59 -25.31 -5.79
N ILE A 127 -11.23 -24.40 -5.06
CA ILE A 127 -12.49 -23.73 -5.44
C ILE A 127 -12.22 -22.39 -6.11
N ARG A 128 -11.11 -21.74 -5.74
CA ARG A 128 -10.68 -20.48 -6.35
C ARG A 128 -10.48 -20.65 -7.85
N ALA A 129 -10.99 -19.67 -8.60
CA ALA A 129 -10.70 -19.59 -10.02
C ALA A 129 -9.18 -19.53 -10.20
N PRO A 130 -8.60 -20.28 -11.14
CA PRO A 130 -7.21 -20.06 -11.50
C PRO A 130 -7.09 -18.59 -11.89
N GLU A 131 -6.11 -17.91 -11.30
CA GLU A 131 -5.80 -16.55 -11.68
C GLU A 131 -5.62 -16.53 -13.21
N ARG A 132 -6.28 -15.61 -13.92
CA ARG A 132 -6.04 -15.45 -15.37
C ARG A 132 -4.61 -14.95 -15.55
N LYS A 133 -3.65 -15.87 -15.51
CA LYS A 133 -2.21 -15.60 -15.61
C LYS A 133 -1.91 -14.74 -16.83
N ASP A 134 -2.64 -14.99 -17.93
CA ASP A 134 -2.44 -14.33 -19.21
C ASP A 134 -2.66 -12.81 -19.15
N CYS A 135 -3.68 -12.32 -18.44
CA CYS A 135 -3.92 -10.89 -18.32
C CYS A 135 -2.86 -10.23 -17.42
N ARG A 136 -2.61 -10.77 -16.23
CA ARG A 136 -1.67 -10.19 -15.25
C ARG A 136 -0.23 -10.19 -15.80
N GLN A 137 0.16 -11.27 -16.47
CA GLN A 137 1.48 -11.38 -17.11
C GLN A 137 1.61 -10.40 -18.28
N ARG A 138 0.58 -10.25 -19.13
CA ARG A 138 0.57 -9.29 -20.23
C ARG A 138 0.69 -7.84 -19.75
N PHE A 139 -0.06 -7.46 -18.72
CA PHE A 139 0.05 -6.10 -18.14
C PHE A 139 1.43 -5.82 -17.55
N LYS A 140 2.04 -6.82 -16.89
CA LYS A 140 3.41 -6.71 -16.38
C LYS A 140 4.42 -6.48 -17.51
N VAL A 141 4.33 -7.29 -18.58
CA VAL A 141 5.21 -7.16 -19.77
C VAL A 141 5.05 -5.80 -20.44
N ILE A 142 3.81 -5.33 -20.67
CA ILE A 142 3.58 -4.02 -21.31
C ILE A 142 4.19 -2.89 -20.47
N ARG A 143 4.05 -2.95 -19.14
CA ARG A 143 4.63 -1.93 -18.25
C ARG A 143 6.16 -1.94 -18.28
N ASP A 144 6.76 -3.13 -18.32
CA ASP A 144 8.23 -3.27 -18.39
C ASP A 144 8.77 -2.77 -19.74
N GLU A 145 8.11 -3.09 -20.86
CA GLU A 145 8.50 -2.59 -22.19
C GLU A 145 8.31 -1.08 -22.33
N GLN A 146 7.24 -0.52 -21.76
CA GLN A 146 7.04 0.93 -21.74
C GLN A 146 8.10 1.64 -20.90
N TRP A 147 8.43 1.09 -19.72
CA TRP A 147 9.50 1.62 -18.88
C TRP A 147 10.85 1.60 -19.62
N LYS A 148 11.16 0.53 -20.36
CA LYS A 148 12.36 0.45 -21.22
C LYS A 148 12.39 1.58 -22.25
N LEU A 149 11.27 1.85 -22.93
CA LEU A 149 11.17 2.93 -23.92
C LEU A 149 11.41 4.31 -23.31
N ASP A 150 10.80 4.57 -22.16
CA ASP A 150 10.90 5.87 -21.48
C ASP A 150 12.34 6.15 -21.02
N HIS A 151 13.08 5.10 -20.63
CA HIS A 151 14.49 5.16 -20.24
C HIS A 151 15.46 4.99 -21.43
N GLY A 152 14.95 5.01 -22.67
CA GLY A 152 15.78 4.95 -23.89
C GLY A 152 16.45 3.58 -24.13
N GLN A 153 15.96 2.51 -23.51
CA GLN A 153 16.35 1.14 -23.80
C GLN A 153 15.57 0.59 -25.01
N ILE A 154 16.01 -0.57 -25.51
CA ILE A 154 15.33 -1.28 -26.60
C ILE A 154 14.15 -2.05 -26.00
N ALA A 155 12.96 -1.86 -26.57
CA ALA A 155 11.74 -2.56 -26.20
C ALA A 155 11.19 -3.35 -27.39
N LYS A 156 10.40 -4.39 -27.11
CA LYS A 156 9.74 -5.24 -28.10
C LYS A 156 8.24 -4.96 -28.10
N ILE A 157 7.77 -4.23 -29.12
CA ILE A 157 6.35 -3.94 -29.33
C ILE A 157 5.92 -4.71 -30.58
N ASP A 158 4.88 -5.54 -30.47
CA ASP A 158 4.29 -6.30 -31.59
C ASP A 158 5.31 -7.10 -32.43
N GLY A 159 6.35 -7.61 -31.77
CA GLY A 159 7.42 -8.39 -32.43
C GLY A 159 8.56 -7.57 -33.02
N VAL A 160 8.43 -6.24 -33.08
CA VAL A 160 9.46 -5.32 -33.60
C VAL A 160 10.26 -4.72 -32.45
N MET A 161 11.59 -4.74 -32.58
CA MET A 161 12.47 -4.06 -31.64
C MET A 161 12.51 -2.57 -31.95
N VAL A 162 12.08 -1.75 -30.99
CA VAL A 162 11.97 -0.29 -31.10
C VAL A 162 12.74 0.39 -29.97
N LYS A 163 13.16 1.63 -30.22
CA LYS A 163 13.86 2.47 -29.25
C LYS A 163 13.43 3.93 -29.43
N ARG A 164 13.39 4.66 -28.33
CA ARG A 164 13.15 6.10 -28.32
C ARG A 164 14.42 6.89 -28.65
N CYS A 165 14.35 7.78 -29.64
CA CYS A 165 15.48 8.62 -30.03
C CYS A 165 15.71 9.72 -28.97
N SER A 166 16.95 9.94 -28.54
CA SER A 166 17.23 10.97 -27.53
C SER A 166 17.08 12.42 -28.05
N ALA A 167 17.11 12.62 -29.37
CA ALA A 167 17.01 13.94 -30.01
C ALA A 167 15.56 14.29 -30.39
N CYS A 168 14.90 13.49 -31.24
CA CYS A 168 13.52 13.75 -31.67
C CYS A 168 12.45 13.13 -30.75
N ARG A 169 12.83 12.30 -29.76
CA ARG A 169 11.92 11.64 -28.80
C ARG A 169 10.88 10.69 -29.39
N GLU A 170 10.90 10.46 -30.70
CA GLU A 170 10.07 9.49 -31.40
C GLU A 170 10.54 8.06 -31.16
N THR A 171 9.60 7.12 -31.08
CA THR A 171 9.84 5.68 -31.04
C THR A 171 10.04 5.15 -32.46
N LYS A 172 11.21 4.60 -32.73
CA LYS A 172 11.62 4.13 -34.06
C LYS A 172 12.16 2.71 -33.98
N PRO A 173 12.02 1.90 -35.04
CA PRO A 173 12.63 0.58 -35.07
C PRO A 173 14.15 0.70 -34.98
N VAL A 174 14.79 -0.32 -34.39
CA VAL A 174 16.26 -0.37 -34.21
C VAL A 174 17.01 -0.24 -35.54
N THR A 175 16.40 -0.64 -36.66
CA THR A 175 16.95 -0.51 -38.03
C THR A 175 17.19 0.93 -38.48
N GLU A 176 16.52 1.91 -37.88
CA GLU A 176 16.70 3.35 -38.15
C GLU A 176 17.86 3.98 -37.37
N TYR A 177 18.60 3.19 -36.58
CA TYR A 177 19.77 3.62 -35.84
C TYR A 177 21.05 3.08 -36.50
N HIS A 178 22.16 3.79 -36.29
CA HIS A 178 23.48 3.28 -36.66
C HIS A 178 23.97 2.29 -35.60
N ALA A 179 24.64 1.22 -36.03
CA ALA A 179 25.34 0.31 -35.14
C ALA A 179 26.54 1.01 -34.49
N LYS A 180 26.72 0.82 -33.19
CA LYS A 180 27.85 1.35 -32.41
C LYS A 180 28.30 0.31 -31.40
N LYS A 181 29.48 -0.27 -31.63
CA LYS A 181 30.03 -1.36 -30.81
C LYS A 181 30.29 -0.95 -29.35
N ASP A 182 30.65 0.31 -29.13
CA ASP A 182 30.99 0.83 -27.79
C ASP A 182 29.75 1.25 -26.97
N SER A 183 28.56 1.04 -27.50
CA SER A 183 27.30 1.31 -26.80
C SER A 183 26.84 0.05 -26.08
N HIS A 184 26.36 0.17 -24.83
CA HIS A 184 25.74 -0.94 -24.10
C HIS A 184 24.61 -1.62 -24.90
N ALA A 185 23.88 -0.85 -25.71
CA ALA A 185 22.80 -1.35 -26.55
C ALA A 185 23.25 -1.78 -27.97
N GLY A 186 24.55 -1.68 -28.31
CA GLY A 186 25.10 -1.97 -29.64
C GLY A 186 24.68 -0.99 -30.74
N ILE A 187 23.91 0.05 -30.41
CA ILE A 187 23.38 1.06 -31.33
C ILE A 187 23.52 2.47 -30.78
N CYS A 188 23.49 3.47 -31.67
CA CYS A 188 23.52 4.88 -31.31
C CYS A 188 22.32 5.33 -30.46
N THR A 189 22.49 6.44 -29.73
CA THR A 189 21.43 7.10 -28.95
C THR A 189 20.48 7.92 -29.82
N ARG A 190 20.96 8.40 -30.97
CA ARG A 190 20.22 9.21 -31.95
C ARG A 190 19.94 8.42 -33.21
N CYS A 191 18.78 8.67 -33.84
CA CYS A 191 18.39 8.05 -35.11
C CYS A 191 19.20 8.62 -36.28
N LYS A 192 19.22 7.88 -37.41
CA LYS A 192 19.91 8.28 -38.65
C LYS A 192 19.53 9.69 -39.12
N ALA A 193 18.25 10.05 -39.04
CA ALA A 193 17.75 11.37 -39.44
C ALA A 193 18.36 12.50 -38.60
N CYS A 194 18.34 12.38 -37.27
CA CYS A 194 18.94 13.40 -36.39
C CYS A 194 20.45 13.52 -36.58
N VAL A 195 21.14 12.40 -36.86
CA VAL A 195 22.58 12.43 -37.15
C VAL A 195 22.87 13.11 -38.48
N ALA A 196 22.02 12.92 -39.50
CA ALA A 196 22.16 13.61 -40.78
C ALA A 196 22.00 15.13 -40.64
N ILE A 197 21.00 15.57 -39.86
CA ILE A 197 20.78 17.00 -39.57
C ILE A 197 22.00 17.61 -38.87
N GLU A 198 22.50 16.97 -37.82
CA GLU A 198 23.69 17.46 -37.10
C GLU A 198 24.93 17.55 -38.00
N LYS A 199 25.14 16.55 -38.86
CA LYS A 199 26.27 16.56 -39.81
C LYS A 199 26.14 17.67 -40.84
N ALA A 200 24.92 17.97 -41.30
CA ALA A 200 24.67 19.08 -42.21
C ALA A 200 24.98 20.43 -41.53
N SER A 201 24.49 20.65 -40.31
CA SER A 201 24.75 21.88 -39.55
C SER A 201 26.24 22.13 -39.31
N LYS A 202 27.03 21.09 -39.03
CA LYS A 202 28.49 21.22 -38.83
C LYS A 202 29.25 21.65 -40.08
N LYS A 203 28.81 21.22 -41.27
CA LYS A 203 29.49 21.58 -42.53
C LYS A 203 29.33 23.07 -42.87
N HIS A 204 28.17 23.65 -42.57
CA HIS A 204 27.92 25.08 -42.81
C HIS A 204 28.74 25.98 -41.88
N GLY A 205 28.82 25.67 -40.57
CA GLY A 205 29.62 26.47 -39.63
C GLY A 205 31.12 26.53 -39.97
N THR A 206 31.69 25.45 -40.53
CA THR A 206 33.09 25.43 -40.98
C THR A 206 33.34 26.13 -42.31
N GLN A 207 32.30 26.43 -43.10
CA GLN A 207 32.44 27.16 -44.37
C GLN A 207 32.45 28.68 -44.14
N ASP A 208 31.67 29.18 -43.18
CA ASP A 208 31.64 30.60 -42.83
C ASP A 208 32.95 31.05 -42.16
N GLU A 209 33.58 30.23 -41.32
CA GLU A 209 34.90 30.53 -40.72
C GLU A 209 36.07 30.47 -41.74
N LYS A 210 35.95 29.68 -42.81
CA LYS A 210 36.99 29.54 -43.84
C LYS A 210 36.88 30.57 -44.96
N ALA A 211 35.76 31.28 -45.07
CA ALA A 211 35.56 32.40 -45.99
C ALA A 211 35.93 33.77 -45.37
N ALA A 212 36.20 33.80 -44.06
CA ALA A 212 36.59 35.00 -43.30
C ALA A 212 38.11 35.08 -42.99
N ALA A 213 38.92 34.16 -43.55
CA ALA A 213 40.38 34.15 -43.46
C ALA A 213 40.98 34.16 -44.87
#